data_AF-A0A6I1PUW8-F1
#
_entry.id   AF-A0A6I1PUW8-F1
#
_cell.length_a   1.000
_cell.length_b   1.000
_cell.length_c   1.000
_cell.angle_alpha   90.00
_cell.angle_beta   90.00
_cell.angle_gamma   90.00
#
_symmetry.space_group_name_H-M   'P 1'
#
loop_
_entity.id
_entity.type
_entity.pdbx_description
1 polymer ?
#
loop_
_entity_poly.entity_id
_entity_poly.type
_entity_poly.pdbx_seq_one_letter_code
_entity_poly.pdbx_strand_id
1 'polypeptide(L)'
;MKKLLICLAVGFGLLLAIFANALWWMMNPEAPLNFSNPVWKLAVRMYGVKTAYQESDLAFLMSSAGIVLGFAAAIVLVWRSTKRSQRKR
;
A
#
# COMPACT_ATOMS: atom_id res chain seq x y z
N MET A 1 -9.59 5.04 -25.73
CA MET A 1 -8.52 5.95 -25.25
C MET A 1 -8.68 6.38 -23.80
N LYS A 2 -9.83 6.92 -23.35
CA LYS A 2 -10.03 7.35 -21.94
C LYS A 2 -9.67 6.28 -20.88
N LYS A 3 -10.03 5.01 -21.10
CA LYS A 3 -9.69 3.90 -20.17
C LYS A 3 -8.17 3.66 -20.05
N LEU A 4 -7.43 3.81 -21.15
CA LEU A 4 -5.98 3.68 -21.19
C LEU A 4 -5.29 4.82 -20.42
N LEU A 5 -5.76 6.06 -20.61
CA LEU A 5 -5.28 7.23 -19.86
C LEU A 5 -5.56 7.11 -18.36
N ILE A 6 -6.74 6.61 -17.97
CA ILE A 6 -7.07 6.35 -16.55
C ILE A 6 -6.15 5.25 -15.98
N CYS A 7 -5.91 4.18 -16.74
CA CYS A 7 -5.01 3.11 -16.32
C CYS A 7 -3.58 3.61 -16.13
N LEU A 8 -3.07 4.45 -17.04
CA LEU A 8 -1.77 5.10 -16.92
C LEU A 8 -1.71 6.05 -15.73
N ALA A 9 -2.74 6.87 -15.51
CA ALA A 9 -2.80 7.78 -14.38
C ALA A 9 -2.83 7.04 -13.03
N VAL A 10 -3.57 5.93 -12.95
CA VAL A 10 -3.60 5.06 -11.77
C VAL A 10 -2.25 4.38 -11.55
N GLY A 11 -1.63 3.85 -12.60
CA GLY A 11 -0.30 3.26 -12.51
C GLY A 11 0.75 4.27 -12.06
N PHE A 12 0.73 5.48 -12.61
CA PHE A 12 1.63 6.56 -12.21
C PHE A 12 1.40 7.01 -10.77
N GLY A 13 0.14 7.13 -10.35
CA GLY A 13 -0.21 7.45 -8.96
C GLY A 13 0.24 6.39 -7.96
N LEU A 14 0.12 5.10 -8.32
CA LEU A 14 0.64 4.01 -7.50
C LEU A 14 2.17 4.07 -7.40
N LEU A 15 2.84 4.34 -8.52
CA LEU A 15 4.30 4.43 -8.57
C LEU A 15 4.82 5.59 -7.70
N LEU A 16 4.17 6.76 -7.76
CA LEU A 16 4.44 7.88 -6.86
C LEU A 16 4.18 7.54 -5.39
N ALA A 17 3.10 6.82 -5.08
CA ALA A 17 2.78 6.44 -3.71
C ALA A 17 3.82 5.48 -3.12
N ILE A 18 4.30 4.51 -3.91
CA ILE A 18 5.39 3.61 -3.51
C ILE A 18 6.69 4.41 -3.32
N PHE A 19 7.00 5.35 -4.22
CA PHE A 19 8.20 6.17 -4.10
C PHE A 19 8.16 7.09 -2.87
N ALA A 20 7.02 7.70 -2.59
CA ALA A 20 6.80 8.50 -1.39
C ALA A 20 6.90 7.64 -0.12
N ASN A 21 6.39 6.41 -0.13
CA ASN A 21 6.56 5.46 0.98
C ASN A 21 8.05 5.17 1.19
N ALA A 22 8.81 4.84 0.14
CA ALA A 22 10.24 4.58 0.24
C ALA A 22 11.02 5.79 0.78
N LEU A 23 10.73 7.01 0.28
CA LEU A 23 11.35 8.23 0.79
C LEU A 23 11.01 8.47 2.27
N TRP A 24 9.77 8.21 2.68
CA TRP A 24 9.37 8.34 4.08
C TRP A 24 10.18 7.41 5.00
N TRP A 25 10.32 6.14 4.61
CA TRP A 25 11.13 5.15 5.34
C TRP A 25 12.61 5.51 5.36
N MET A 26 13.14 6.06 4.26
CA MET A 26 14.53 6.52 4.19
C MET A 26 14.79 7.75 5.08
N MET A 27 13.81 8.66 5.20
CA MET A 27 13.90 9.85 6.06
C MET A 27 13.63 9.55 7.54
N ASN A 28 12.89 8.48 7.85
CA ASN A 28 12.52 8.09 9.21
C ASN A 28 12.89 6.61 9.50
N PRO A 29 14.19 6.26 9.47
CA PRO A 29 14.64 4.88 9.70
C PRO A 29 14.36 4.40 11.13
N GLU A 30 14.28 5.33 12.08
CA GLU A 30 14.03 5.09 13.51
C GLU A 30 12.54 5.19 13.87
N ALA A 31 11.62 5.21 12.89
CA ALA A 31 10.19 5.35 13.15
C ALA A 31 9.77 4.31 14.21
N PRO A 32 9.19 4.73 15.36
CA PRO A 32 8.93 3.85 16.48
C PRO A 32 7.76 2.92 16.15
N LEU A 33 8.06 1.86 15.42
CA LEU A 33 7.12 0.79 15.16
C LEU A 33 7.02 -0.05 16.40
N ASN A 34 5.80 -0.15 16.91
CA ASN A 34 5.53 -1.02 18.02
C ASN A 34 5.45 -2.49 17.54
N PHE A 35 6.61 -3.11 17.29
CA PHE A 35 6.71 -4.53 16.95
C PHE A 35 6.22 -5.46 18.06
N SER A 36 5.96 -4.93 19.27
CA SER A 36 5.34 -5.67 20.36
C SER A 36 3.83 -5.86 20.21
N ASN A 37 3.18 -5.16 19.26
CA ASN A 37 1.77 -5.37 18.93
C ASN A 37 1.54 -6.79 18.36
N PRO A 38 0.45 -7.49 18.73
CA PRO A 38 0.15 -8.84 18.23
C PRO A 38 0.18 -8.99 16.71
N VAL A 39 -0.23 -7.96 15.95
CA VAL A 39 -0.19 -8.00 14.48
C VAL A 39 1.24 -8.12 13.97
N TRP A 40 2.16 -7.31 14.52
CA TRP A 40 3.57 -7.34 14.15
C TRP A 40 4.27 -8.60 14.65
N LYS A 41 3.97 -9.06 15.88
CA LYS A 41 4.52 -10.34 16.39
C LYS A 41 4.18 -11.52 15.49
N LEU A 42 2.94 -11.55 14.98
CA LEU A 42 2.48 -12.59 14.07
C LEU A 42 3.20 -12.51 12.72
N ALA A 43 3.38 -11.30 12.19
CA ALA A 43 4.12 -11.07 10.95
C ALA A 43 5.62 -11.41 11.08
N VAL A 44 6.30 -10.93 12.12
CA VAL A 44 7.71 -11.24 12.43
C VAL A 44 7.91 -12.76 12.57
N ARG A 45 6.98 -13.45 13.24
CA ARG A 45 7.04 -14.92 13.41
C ARG A 45 6.84 -15.67 12.10
N MET A 46 5.91 -15.24 11.24
CA MET A 46 5.66 -15.87 9.94
C MET A 46 6.81 -15.65 8.95
N TYR A 47 7.38 -14.45 8.94
CA TYR A 47 8.47 -14.07 8.03
C TYR A 47 9.87 -14.38 8.59
N GLY A 48 9.97 -14.90 9.82
CA GLY A 48 11.24 -15.32 10.42
C GLY A 48 12.23 -14.18 10.64
N VAL A 49 11.73 -12.98 10.90
CA VAL A 49 12.53 -11.75 11.07
C VAL A 49 13.31 -11.82 12.39
N LYS A 50 14.62 -11.59 12.34
CA LYS A 50 15.53 -11.70 13.50
C LYS A 50 16.34 -10.43 13.79
N THR A 51 16.45 -9.50 12.84
CA THR A 51 17.24 -8.28 12.97
C THR A 51 16.38 -7.04 12.78
N ALA A 52 16.77 -5.92 13.41
CA ALA A 52 16.05 -4.64 13.27
C ALA A 52 15.95 -4.17 11.80
N TYR A 53 16.96 -4.45 10.97
CA TYR A 53 16.89 -4.18 9.53
C TYR A 53 15.78 -4.97 8.82
N GLN A 54 15.63 -6.25 9.17
CA GLN A 54 14.58 -7.10 8.61
C GLN A 54 13.18 -6.68 9.11
N GLU A 55 13.08 -6.12 10.32
CA GLU A 55 11.84 -5.54 10.85
C GLU A 55 11.41 -4.31 10.04
N SER A 56 12.35 -3.43 9.70
CA SER A 56 12.09 -2.27 8.83
C SER A 56 11.71 -2.69 7.40
N ASP A 57 12.36 -3.71 6.84
CA ASP A 57 11.99 -4.26 5.53
C ASP A 57 10.58 -4.86 5.54
N LEU A 58 10.23 -5.61 6.59
CA LEU A 58 8.88 -6.15 6.76
C LEU A 58 7.84 -5.03 6.84
N ALA A 59 8.16 -3.95 7.53
CA ALA A 59 7.25 -2.81 7.67
C ALA A 59 7.10 -1.99 6.38
N PHE A 60 8.17 -1.84 5.61
CA PHE A 60 8.12 -1.33 4.24
C PHE A 60 7.23 -2.19 3.34
N LEU A 61 7.34 -3.52 3.45
CA LEU A 61 6.58 -4.46 2.64
C LEU A 61 5.09 -4.45 3.02
N MET A 62 4.76 -4.44 4.32
CA MET A 62 3.36 -4.32 4.78
C MET A 62 2.73 -2.98 4.39
N SER A 63 3.45 -1.86 4.53
CA SER A 63 2.94 -0.54 4.11
C SER A 63 2.71 -0.47 2.60
N SER A 64 3.65 -1.01 1.80
CA SER A 64 3.51 -1.10 0.34
C SER A 64 2.33 -1.98 -0.07
N ALA A 65 2.13 -3.13 0.58
CA ALA A 65 0.98 -4.00 0.36
C ALA A 65 -0.34 -3.27 0.70
N GLY A 66 -0.37 -2.49 1.79
CA GLY A 66 -1.50 -1.65 2.16
C GLY A 66 -1.83 -0.61 1.09
N ILE A 67 -0.83 0.06 0.51
CA ILE A 67 -1.01 1.03 -0.58
C ILE A 67 -1.62 0.35 -1.81
N VAL A 68 -1.08 -0.81 -2.21
CA VAL A 68 -1.59 -1.57 -3.37
C VAL A 68 -3.05 -1.99 -3.15
N LEU A 69 -3.37 -2.54 -1.98
CA LEU A 69 -4.74 -2.95 -1.64
C LEU A 69 -5.69 -1.75 -1.55
N GLY A 70 -5.25 -0.64 -0.98
CA GLY A 70 -6.02 0.60 -0.92
C GLY A 70 -6.34 1.15 -2.31
N PHE A 71 -5.35 1.17 -3.21
CA PHE A 71 -5.56 1.55 -4.62
C PHE A 71 -6.52 0.59 -5.33
N ALA A 72 -6.35 -0.72 -5.15
CA ALA A 72 -7.26 -1.72 -5.73
C ALA A 72 -8.71 -1.51 -5.24
N ALA A 73 -8.90 -1.28 -3.93
CA ALA A 73 -10.21 -1.00 -3.36
C ALA A 73 -10.82 0.30 -3.91
N ALA A 74 -10.02 1.37 -4.03
CA ALA A 74 -10.46 2.64 -4.62
C ALA A 74 -10.91 2.46 -6.08
N ILE A 75 -10.14 1.73 -6.89
CA ILE A 75 -10.50 1.42 -8.28
C ILE A 75 -11.83 0.66 -8.34
N VAL A 76 -12.00 -0.37 -7.51
CA VAL A 76 -13.23 -1.16 -7.44
C VAL A 76 -14.43 -0.30 -7.02
N LEU A 77 -14.26 0.59 -6.04
CA LEU A 77 -15.30 1.51 -5.59
C LEU A 77 -15.72 2.49 -6.70
N VAL A 78 -14.77 3.10 -7.39
CA VAL A 78 -15.01 4.00 -8.52
C VAL A 78 -15.71 3.27 -9.67
N TRP A 79 -15.31 2.04 -9.96
CA TRP A 79 -15.96 1.21 -10.97
C TRP A 79 -17.41 0.87 -10.61
N ARG A 80 -17.66 0.51 -9.34
CA ARG A 80 -19.00 0.21 -8.84
C ARG A 80 -19.89 1.45 -8.83
N SER A 81 -19.39 2.61 -8.41
CA SER A 81 -20.17 3.86 -8.40
C SER A 81 -20.55 4.31 -9.81
N THR A 82 -19.63 4.19 -10.77
CA THR A 82 -19.87 4.53 -12.17
C THR A 82 -20.94 3.62 -12.78
N LYS A 83 -20.87 2.29 -12.54
CA LYS A 83 -21.91 1.35 -12.99
C LYS A 83 -23.28 1.63 -12.36
N ARG A 84 -23.34 2.02 -11.09
CA ARG A 84 -24.60 2.33 -10.38
C ARG A 84 -25.26 3.61 -10.91
N SER A 85 -24.45 4.59 -11.31
CA SER A 85 -24.92 5.84 -11.94
C SER A 85 -25.50 5.60 -13.34
N GLN A 86 -24.88 4.72 -14.14
CA GLN A 86 -25.39 4.34 -15.47
C GLN A 86 -26.72 3.56 -15.43
N ARG A 87 -27.04 2.89 -14.32
CA ARG A 87 -28.28 2.12 -14.16
C ARG A 87 -29.48 2.96 -13.69
N LYS A 88 -29.23 4.22 -13.31
CA LYS A 88 -30.25 5.20 -12.88
C LYS A 88 -30.57 6.24 -13.97
N ARG A 89 -29.83 6.23 -15.07
CA ARG A 89 -30.17 6.94 -16.32
C ARG A 89 -30.84 5.96 -17.26
#